data_AF-A0A9D8X7Z9-F1
#
_entry.id   AF-A0A9D8X7Z9-F1
#
_cell.length_a   1.000
_cell.length_b   1.000
_cell.length_c   1.000
_cell.angle_alpha   90.00
_cell.angle_beta   90.00
_cell.angle_gamma   90.00
#
_symmetry.space_group_name_H-M   'P 1'
#
loop_
_entity.id
_entity.type
_entity.pdbx_description
1 polymer ?
#
loop_
_entity_poly.entity_id
_entity_poly.type
_entity_poly.pdbx_seq_one_letter_code
_entity_poly.pdbx_strand_id
1 'polypeptide(L)'
;HAVDKALDEGLVKQGEIVVITAGIPLGVSGTTNLMRVHVAGHILVSGEGLNEKQAVAPLCVCRDISQVKEKFTPGDIIVVPYTSNEIIQYLKTAAGIITEEAGDTSHAAIVGLSLDIPVIIGATNATKILRPGAVVTLDSAKGVVYTN
;
A
#
# COMPACT_ATOMS: atom_id res chain seq x y z
N HIS A 1 7.98 -14.51 -15.26
CA HIS A 1 6.85 -15.37 -14.85
C HIS A 1 5.63 -15.08 -15.72
N ALA A 2 4.60 -15.93 -15.70
CA ALA A 2 3.35 -15.68 -16.45
C ALA A 2 2.69 -14.33 -16.09
N VAL A 3 2.81 -13.91 -14.83
CA VAL A 3 2.28 -12.63 -14.34
C VAL A 3 3.07 -11.45 -14.87
N ASP A 4 4.40 -11.47 -14.79
CA ASP A 4 5.25 -10.39 -15.33
C ASP A 4 4.98 -10.17 -16.82
N LYS A 5 4.86 -11.27 -17.59
CA LYS A 5 4.56 -11.18 -19.02
C LYS A 5 3.20 -10.55 -19.30
N ALA A 6 2.20 -10.82 -18.45
CA ALA A 6 0.88 -10.22 -18.57
C ALA A 6 0.85 -8.74 -18.15
N LEU A 7 1.71 -8.33 -17.20
CA LEU A 7 1.96 -6.93 -16.86
C LEU A 7 2.64 -6.19 -18.03
N ASP A 8 3.68 -6.78 -18.63
CA ASP A 8 4.41 -6.20 -19.75
C ASP A 8 3.52 -5.99 -21.00
N GLU A 9 2.55 -6.90 -21.22
CA GLU A 9 1.58 -6.80 -22.31
C GLU A 9 0.37 -5.89 -21.96
N GLY A 10 0.32 -5.34 -20.75
CA GLY A 10 -0.77 -4.47 -20.29
C GLY A 10 -2.11 -5.18 -20.11
N LEU A 11 -2.10 -6.52 -20.05
CA LEU A 11 -3.29 -7.35 -19.86
C LEU A 11 -3.78 -7.35 -18.41
N VAL A 12 -2.87 -7.08 -17.48
CA VAL A 12 -3.16 -6.81 -16.07
C VAL A 12 -2.44 -5.56 -15.61
N LYS A 13 -3.04 -4.88 -14.63
CA LYS A 13 -2.48 -3.72 -13.96
C LYS A 13 -1.84 -4.13 -12.64
N GLN A 14 -0.92 -3.30 -12.16
CA GLN A 14 -0.37 -3.47 -10.82
C GLN A 14 -1.48 -3.44 -9.76
N GLY A 15 -1.39 -4.34 -8.79
CA GLY A 15 -2.38 -4.54 -7.75
C GLY A 15 -3.63 -5.31 -8.19
N GLU A 16 -3.70 -5.87 -9.41
CA GLU A 16 -4.81 -6.75 -9.80
C GLU A 16 -4.60 -8.20 -9.35
N ILE A 17 -5.69 -8.86 -8.96
CA ILE A 17 -5.66 -10.27 -8.58
C ILE A 17 -5.72 -11.11 -9.86
N VAL A 18 -4.71 -11.97 -10.03
CA VAL A 18 -4.61 -12.91 -11.15
C VAL A 18 -4.70 -14.35 -10.64
N VAL A 19 -5.29 -15.22 -11.47
CA VAL A 19 -5.29 -16.66 -11.25
C VAL A 19 -4.35 -17.30 -12.26
N ILE A 20 -3.32 -17.98 -11.75
CA ILE A 20 -2.36 -18.74 -12.56
C ILE A 20 -2.83 -20.20 -12.59
N THR A 21 -3.08 -20.73 -13.79
CA THR A 21 -3.42 -22.15 -13.98
C THR A 21 -2.30 -22.87 -14.72
N ALA A 22 -1.94 -24.08 -14.30
CA ALA A 22 -0.92 -24.90 -14.97
C ALA A 22 -1.17 -26.40 -14.81
N GLY A 23 -0.49 -27.21 -15.62
CA GLY A 23 -0.32 -28.65 -15.38
C GLY A 23 1.07 -28.92 -14.79
N ILE A 24 1.15 -29.64 -13.67
CA ILE A 24 2.40 -30.14 -13.09
C ILE A 24 2.53 -31.66 -13.31
N PRO A 25 3.72 -32.16 -13.75
CA PRO A 25 4.97 -31.42 -13.97
C PRO A 25 4.96 -30.56 -15.25
N LEU A 26 5.68 -29.44 -15.20
CA LEU A 26 5.78 -28.50 -16.32
C LEU A 26 6.48 -29.15 -17.52
N GLY A 27 6.03 -28.83 -18.74
CA GLY A 27 6.64 -29.30 -19.99
C GLY A 27 6.11 -30.63 -20.52
N VAL A 28 5.18 -31.29 -19.81
CA VAL A 28 4.45 -32.47 -20.29
C VAL A 28 2.99 -32.08 -20.52
N SER A 29 2.46 -32.38 -21.71
CA SER A 29 1.03 -32.16 -22.00
C SER A 29 0.19 -33.14 -21.18
N GLY A 30 -0.75 -32.62 -20.40
CA GLY A 30 -1.59 -33.39 -19.49
C GLY A 30 -2.81 -32.58 -19.05
N THR A 31 -3.39 -32.94 -17.91
CA THR A 31 -4.51 -32.19 -17.32
C THR A 31 -4.03 -30.91 -16.62
N THR A 32 -4.90 -29.90 -16.54
CA THR A 32 -4.64 -28.71 -15.71
C THR A 32 -4.98 -29.06 -14.26
N ASN A 33 -3.98 -29.09 -13.38
CA ASN A 33 -4.11 -29.54 -11.99
C ASN A 33 -3.56 -28.54 -10.96
N LEU A 34 -3.07 -27.39 -11.40
CA LEU A 34 -2.60 -26.30 -10.55
C LEU A 34 -3.45 -25.06 -10.79
N MET A 35 -3.91 -24.47 -9.70
CA MET A 35 -4.51 -23.14 -9.68
C MET A 35 -3.91 -22.36 -8.51
N ARG A 36 -3.44 -21.14 -8.76
CA ARG A 36 -2.85 -20.26 -7.75
C ARG A 36 -3.34 -18.84 -7.93
N VAL A 37 -3.88 -18.26 -6.87
CA VAL A 37 -4.19 -16.83 -6.81
C VAL A 37 -2.90 -16.06 -6.51
N HIS A 38 -2.67 -14.97 -7.22
CA HIS A 38 -1.49 -14.12 -7.09
C HIS A 38 -1.89 -12.66 -7.32
N VAL A 39 -1.20 -11.70 -6.70
CA VAL A 39 -1.43 -10.28 -7.01
C VAL A 39 -0.34 -9.82 -7.95
N ALA A 40 -0.72 -9.21 -9.08
CA ALA A 40 0.21 -8.70 -10.06
C ALA A 40 0.93 -7.45 -9.54
N GLY A 41 2.26 -7.42 -9.63
CA GLY A 41 3.11 -6.31 -9.22
C GLY A 41 3.80 -6.52 -7.87
N HIS A 42 4.70 -5.60 -7.52
CA HIS A 42 5.46 -5.66 -6.28
C HIS A 42 4.70 -4.94 -5.16
N ILE A 43 3.78 -5.68 -4.50
CA ILE A 43 3.19 -5.19 -3.24
C ILE A 43 4.32 -5.09 -2.21
N LEU A 44 4.53 -3.88 -1.72
CA LEU A 44 5.45 -3.62 -0.63
C LEU A 44 4.80 -3.94 0.71
N VAL A 45 3.56 -3.48 0.89
CA VAL A 45 2.80 -3.62 2.13
C VAL A 45 1.32 -3.75 1.80
N SER A 46 0.61 -4.55 2.58
CA SER A 46 -0.85 -4.65 2.57
C SER A 46 -1.40 -4.31 3.96
N GLY A 47 -2.59 -3.74 4.00
CA GLY A 47 -3.35 -3.46 5.21
C GLY A 47 -4.84 -3.35 4.89
N GLU A 48 -5.58 -2.76 5.79
CA GLU A 48 -7.00 -2.45 5.62
C GLU A 48 -7.12 -1.01 5.12
N GLY A 49 -7.66 -0.85 3.92
CA GLY A 49 -7.92 0.47 3.35
C GLY A 49 -9.30 0.98 3.73
N LEU A 50 -9.40 2.24 4.09
CA LEU A 50 -10.62 2.81 4.70
C LEU A 50 -11.49 3.60 3.73
N ASN A 51 -10.96 3.97 2.57
CA ASN A 51 -11.70 4.65 1.52
C ASN A 51 -11.29 4.17 0.12
N GLU A 52 -12.02 4.60 -0.90
CA GLU A 52 -11.79 4.18 -2.29
C GLU A 52 -10.81 5.12 -3.03
N LYS A 53 -9.88 5.74 -2.30
CA LYS A 53 -8.94 6.72 -2.87
C LYS A 53 -7.59 6.13 -3.18
N GLN A 54 -6.88 6.82 -4.06
CA GLN A 54 -5.52 6.48 -4.46
C GLN A 54 -4.65 7.75 -4.46
N ALA A 55 -3.39 7.60 -4.06
CA ALA A 55 -2.38 8.65 -4.17
C ALA A 55 -1.04 8.07 -4.64
N VAL A 56 -0.30 8.88 -5.40
CA VAL A 56 1.07 8.57 -5.82
C VAL A 56 1.98 9.67 -5.30
N ALA A 57 2.87 9.33 -4.39
CA ALA A 57 3.74 10.29 -3.73
C ALA A 57 4.96 9.61 -3.09
N PRO A 58 6.04 10.37 -2.80
CA PRO A 58 7.15 9.89 -2.01
C PRO A 58 6.73 9.56 -0.57
N LEU A 59 7.38 8.56 0.01
CA LEU A 59 7.12 8.11 1.37
C LEU A 59 7.92 8.90 2.42
N CYS A 60 7.22 9.47 3.39
CA CYS A 60 7.80 9.99 4.62
C CYS A 60 7.68 8.93 5.72
N VAL A 61 8.71 8.08 5.86
CA VAL A 61 8.72 6.99 6.85
C VAL A 61 9.29 7.45 8.19
N CYS A 62 8.46 7.37 9.23
CA CYS A 62 8.76 7.83 10.57
C CYS A 62 8.45 6.72 11.58
N ARG A 63 9.45 6.31 12.37
CA ARG A 63 9.26 5.32 13.46
C ARG A 63 8.70 5.94 14.73
N ASP A 64 8.79 7.26 14.83
CA ASP A 64 8.27 8.07 15.93
C ASP A 64 7.60 9.31 15.34
N ILE A 65 6.50 9.74 15.95
CA ILE A 65 5.70 10.89 15.50
C ILE A 65 6.52 12.18 15.45
N SER A 66 7.53 12.32 16.31
CA SER A 66 8.41 13.50 16.35
C SER A 66 9.20 13.67 15.04
N GLN A 67 9.54 12.56 14.37
CA GLN A 67 10.31 12.58 13.13
C GLN A 67 9.52 13.15 11.95
N VAL A 68 8.19 13.17 12.03
CA VAL A 68 7.34 13.74 10.97
C VAL A 68 7.66 15.21 10.80
N LYS A 69 7.91 15.95 11.89
CA LYS A 69 8.21 17.40 11.86
C LYS A 69 9.47 17.74 11.06
N GLU A 70 10.46 16.84 11.05
CA GLU A 70 11.75 17.07 10.41
C GLU A 70 11.84 16.50 8.99
N LYS A 71 11.13 15.40 8.74
CA LYS A 71 11.27 14.63 7.49
C LYS A 71 10.16 14.87 6.48
N PHE A 72 8.99 15.34 6.93
CA PHE A 72 7.82 15.46 6.08
C PHE A 72 7.94 16.64 5.13
N THR A 73 7.63 16.38 3.86
CA THR A 73 7.38 17.41 2.85
C THR A 73 5.89 17.43 2.49
N PRO A 74 5.27 18.61 2.32
CA PRO A 74 3.87 18.69 1.86
C PRO A 74 3.65 17.88 0.57
N GLY A 75 2.64 17.03 0.57
CA GLY A 75 2.36 16.09 -0.52
C GLY A 75 2.96 14.69 -0.34
N ASP A 76 3.75 14.42 0.69
CA ASP A 76 4.25 13.07 0.96
C ASP A 76 3.15 12.15 1.52
N ILE A 77 3.33 10.84 1.34
CA ILE A 77 2.57 9.82 2.09
C ILE A 77 3.26 9.57 3.42
N ILE A 78 2.56 9.82 4.53
CA ILE A 78 3.09 9.63 5.88
C ILE A 78 2.96 8.16 6.26
N VAL A 79 4.09 7.54 6.66
CA VAL A 79 4.13 6.19 7.21
C VAL A 79 4.57 6.26 8.67
N VAL A 80 3.69 5.88 9.58
CA VAL A 80 3.91 5.95 11.04
C VAL A 80 3.36 4.70 11.73
N PRO A 81 3.84 4.33 12.92
CA PRO A 81 3.24 3.22 13.66
C PRO A 81 1.83 3.56 14.17
N TYR A 82 1.60 4.81 14.56
CA TYR A 82 0.31 5.35 15.03
C TYR A 82 0.25 6.85 14.73
N THR A 83 -0.94 7.46 14.84
CA THR A 83 -1.12 8.91 14.67
C THR A 83 -1.66 9.57 15.94
N SER A 84 -1.42 10.87 16.09
CA SER A 84 -1.93 11.67 17.20
C SER A 84 -2.23 13.11 16.76
N ASN A 85 -2.87 13.89 17.62
CA ASN A 85 -3.18 15.31 17.38
C ASN A 85 -1.93 16.16 17.09
N GLU A 86 -0.74 15.73 17.50
CA GLU A 86 0.50 16.49 17.33
C GLU A 86 0.91 16.69 15.86
N ILE A 87 0.55 15.74 15.01
CA ILE A 87 0.90 15.74 13.58
C ILE A 87 -0.26 16.11 12.67
N ILE A 88 -1.41 16.53 13.22
CA ILE A 88 -2.61 16.86 12.45
C ILE A 88 -2.36 17.94 11.38
N GLN A 89 -1.47 18.88 11.67
CA GLN A 89 -1.06 19.93 10.73
C GLN A 89 -0.35 19.37 9.49
N TYR A 90 0.42 18.29 9.65
CA TYR A 90 1.13 17.62 8.55
C TYR A 90 0.19 16.69 7.79
N LEU A 91 -0.69 15.97 8.52
CA LEU A 91 -1.71 15.10 7.92
C LEU A 91 -2.63 15.86 6.96
N LYS A 92 -2.98 17.11 7.27
CA LYS A 92 -3.77 18.00 6.40
C LYS A 92 -3.14 18.26 5.02
N THR A 93 -1.82 18.19 4.95
CA THR A 93 -1.04 18.46 3.73
C THR A 93 -0.44 17.20 3.13
N ALA A 94 -0.71 16.02 3.72
CA ALA A 94 -0.20 14.74 3.24
C ALA A 94 -1.04 14.25 2.06
N ALA A 95 -0.42 13.51 1.15
CA ALA A 95 -1.14 12.85 0.06
C ALA A 95 -1.84 11.55 0.52
N GLY A 96 -1.44 10.99 1.66
CA GLY A 96 -2.05 9.79 2.22
C GLY A 96 -1.42 9.37 3.54
N ILE A 97 -2.04 8.41 4.22
CA ILE A 97 -1.63 7.90 5.53
C ILE A 97 -1.50 6.38 5.46
N ILE A 98 -0.36 5.86 5.92
CA ILE A 98 -0.14 4.43 6.17
C ILE A 98 0.20 4.29 7.65
N THR A 99 -0.57 3.48 8.38
CA THR A 99 -0.33 3.22 9.80
C THR A 99 -0.24 1.74 10.11
N GLU A 100 0.64 1.37 11.04
CA GLU A 100 0.75 -0.02 11.52
C GLU A 100 -0.36 -0.36 12.53
N GLU A 101 -0.88 0.65 13.24
CA GLU A 101 -2.05 0.52 14.11
C GLU A 101 -3.30 0.11 13.32
N ALA A 102 -4.04 -0.88 13.84
CA ALA A 102 -5.29 -1.36 13.28
C ALA A 102 -6.50 -0.78 14.04
N GLY A 103 -7.67 -0.79 13.40
CA GLY A 103 -8.94 -0.34 13.96
C GLY A 103 -9.55 0.85 13.23
N ASP A 104 -10.81 0.70 12.84
CA ASP A 104 -11.61 1.71 12.12
C ASP A 104 -11.94 2.94 12.96
N THR A 105 -11.76 2.83 14.28
CA THR A 105 -11.91 3.91 15.26
C THR A 105 -10.57 4.50 15.71
N SER A 106 -9.46 4.07 15.09
CA SER A 106 -8.14 4.66 15.35
C SER A 106 -8.11 6.14 14.98
N HIS A 107 -7.19 6.88 15.58
CA HIS A 107 -7.01 8.29 15.25
C HIS A 107 -6.71 8.49 13.74
N ALA A 108 -5.95 7.57 13.14
CA ALA A 108 -5.61 7.61 11.72
C ALA A 108 -6.84 7.44 10.83
N ALA A 109 -7.74 6.52 11.21
CA ALA A 109 -8.98 6.26 10.50
C ALA A 109 -9.90 7.48 10.51
N ILE A 110 -10.18 8.02 11.70
CA ILE A 110 -11.11 9.14 11.87
C ILE A 110 -10.59 10.39 11.15
N VAL A 111 -9.31 10.74 11.37
CA VAL A 111 -8.70 11.94 10.78
C VAL A 111 -8.52 11.76 9.28
N GLY A 112 -8.06 10.61 8.84
CA GLY A 112 -7.85 10.32 7.41
C GLY A 112 -9.12 10.41 6.58
N LEU A 113 -10.22 9.85 7.08
CA LEU A 113 -11.54 9.98 6.46
C LEU A 113 -12.03 11.44 6.47
N SER A 114 -11.81 12.18 7.56
CA SER A 114 -12.21 13.59 7.67
C SER A 114 -11.43 14.51 6.74
N LEU A 115 -10.17 14.18 6.43
CA LEU A 115 -9.29 14.92 5.52
C LEU A 115 -9.45 14.49 4.06
N ASP A 116 -10.27 13.47 3.79
CA ASP A 116 -10.57 12.99 2.45
C ASP A 116 -9.31 12.56 1.66
N ILE A 117 -8.36 11.92 2.35
CA ILE A 117 -7.10 11.37 1.79
C ILE A 117 -7.04 9.85 1.92
N PRO A 118 -6.36 9.12 1.01
CA PRO A 118 -6.23 7.67 1.10
C PRO A 118 -5.55 7.21 2.38
N VAL A 119 -6.15 6.21 3.05
CA VAL A 119 -5.69 5.73 4.36
C VAL A 119 -5.67 4.22 4.39
N ILE A 120 -4.51 3.66 4.72
CA ILE A 120 -4.35 2.24 5.04
C ILE A 120 -3.96 2.11 6.51
N ILE A 121 -4.74 1.32 7.25
CA ILE A 121 -4.49 0.92 8.64
C ILE A 121 -4.05 -0.54 8.72
N GLY A 122 -3.51 -0.95 9.86
CA GLY A 122 -3.07 -2.34 10.08
C GLY A 122 -1.92 -2.79 9.14
N ALA A 123 -1.20 -1.84 8.56
CA ALA A 123 -0.09 -2.08 7.63
C ALA A 123 1.13 -2.61 8.41
N THR A 124 1.12 -3.90 8.76
CA THR A 124 2.05 -4.48 9.73
C THR A 124 3.50 -4.34 9.27
N ASN A 125 4.38 -3.77 10.12
CA ASN A 125 5.79 -3.49 9.83
C ASN A 125 6.03 -2.52 8.64
N ALA A 126 5.04 -1.71 8.24
CA ALA A 126 5.20 -0.73 7.17
C ALA A 126 6.43 0.18 7.37
N THR A 127 6.71 0.62 8.61
CA THR A 127 7.84 1.50 8.94
C THR A 127 9.22 0.85 8.77
N LYS A 128 9.27 -0.48 8.68
CA LYS A 128 10.51 -1.25 8.48
C LYS A 128 10.70 -1.68 7.02
N ILE A 129 9.60 -1.99 6.34
CA ILE A 129 9.61 -2.48 4.95
C ILE A 129 9.75 -1.31 3.98
N LEU A 130 9.02 -0.23 4.22
CA LEU A 130 9.00 0.94 3.35
C LEU A 130 10.26 1.78 3.51
N ARG A 131 10.76 2.30 2.39
CA ARG A 131 11.96 3.15 2.34
C ARG A 131 11.57 4.62 2.20
N PRO A 132 12.14 5.53 3.02
CA PRO A 132 11.91 6.96 2.86
C PRO A 132 12.28 7.45 1.46
N GLY A 133 11.50 8.39 0.92
CA GLY A 133 11.73 9.03 -0.38
C GLY A 133 11.38 8.18 -1.60
N ALA A 134 11.04 6.90 -1.43
CA ALA A 134 10.55 6.08 -2.53
C ALA A 134 9.15 6.55 -2.94
N VAL A 135 8.94 6.80 -4.23
CA VAL A 135 7.63 7.11 -4.80
C VAL A 135 6.85 5.82 -4.95
N VAL A 136 5.69 5.74 -4.32
CA VAL A 136 4.82 4.57 -4.36
C VAL A 136 3.40 4.97 -4.65
N THR A 137 2.62 3.98 -5.07
CA THR A 137 1.18 4.09 -5.22
C THR A 137 0.51 3.51 -3.99
N LEU A 138 -0.24 4.35 -3.28
CA LEU A 138 -1.10 3.98 -2.17
C LEU A 138 -2.51 3.79 -2.71
N ASP A 139 -3.00 2.55 -2.71
CA ASP A 139 -4.36 2.20 -3.14
C ASP A 139 -5.18 1.77 -1.91
N SER A 140 -5.99 2.69 -1.41
CA SER A 140 -6.84 2.43 -0.25
C SER A 140 -8.06 1.58 -0.62
N ALA A 141 -8.52 1.58 -1.88
CA ALA A 141 -9.65 0.72 -2.27
C ALA A 141 -9.28 -0.77 -2.14
N LYS A 142 -8.03 -1.10 -2.47
CA LYS A 142 -7.49 -2.46 -2.40
C LYS A 142 -6.72 -2.75 -1.11
N GLY A 143 -6.43 -1.73 -0.29
CA GLY A 143 -5.61 -1.88 0.92
C GLY A 143 -4.16 -2.26 0.63
N VAL A 144 -3.58 -1.80 -0.49
CA VAL A 144 -2.20 -2.17 -0.90
C VAL A 144 -1.35 -0.96 -1.26
N VAL A 145 -0.04 -1.13 -1.03
CA VAL A 145 1.00 -0.19 -1.44
C VAL A 145 1.95 -0.92 -2.40
N TYR A 146 2.18 -0.35 -3.58
CA TYR A 146 3.03 -0.95 -4.61
C TYR A 146 3.90 0.10 -5.32
N THR A 147 5.00 -0.36 -5.93
CA THR A 147 5.91 0.50 -6.69
C THR A 147 5.55 0.50 -8.16
N ASN A 148 5.47 1.66 -8.80
CA ASN A 148 5.42 1.71 -10.27
C ASN A 148 6.74 1.23 -10.90
#